data_AF-A0A960PMI3-F1
#
_entry.id   AF-A0A960PMI3-F1
#
_cell.length_a   1.000
_cell.length_b   1.000
_cell.length_c   1.000
_cell.angle_alpha   90.00
_cell.angle_beta   90.00
_cell.angle_gamma   90.00
#
_symmetry.space_group_name_H-M   'P 1'
#
loop_
_entity.id
_entity.type
_entity.pdbx_description
1 polymer ?
#
loop_
_entity_poly.entity_id
_entity_poly.type
_entity_poly.pdbx_seq_one_letter_code
_entity_poly.pdbx_strand_id
1 'polypeptide(L)'
;EAVRFAGFLDAEAKLREFENHDIYLHTNDVDNTPVSVLEAAAAGLVVVGTNVGGMPFLLESEESALLVEPRNPEKMAAAVLRVFDEPELGEKLSGGGHMVAEESAWPSTRQKWISQIDAVVSPSDERARIEQVYGDYHASGRDQQRWDNEAAGNRCIIAERQESISSLLSARSAPKRVLEIGCGGGTVIGQLREVLDDDTEIFGVDLLADRLANALQLGPVAQADGRKLPFRSDEFDLVVVFTVFSSILDQTIRTELAREIERVLATSGAILWYDMRYLSPNRSVQPLGRKAIQQLFPTSSVQASSLTVLPPLARRLGESDRRTYPMLSRMPFLRSHLLATVVPSSSSTEGPS
;
A
#
# COMPACT_ATOMS: atom_id res chain seq x y z
N GLU A 1 19.91 46.71 -33.48
CA GLU A 1 19.70 45.40 -34.13
C GLU A 1 18.64 44.65 -33.35
N ALA A 2 17.64 44.05 -34.01
CA ALA A 2 16.55 43.33 -33.35
C ALA A 2 16.80 41.80 -33.25
N VAL A 3 17.85 41.31 -33.90
CA VAL A 3 18.19 39.87 -33.97
C VAL A 3 19.70 39.72 -33.77
N ARG A 4 20.10 38.82 -32.88
CA ARG A 4 21.49 38.41 -32.65
C ARG A 4 21.60 36.89 -32.73
N PHE A 5 22.57 36.40 -33.48
CA PHE A 5 22.91 34.99 -33.54
C PHE A 5 24.07 34.71 -32.58
N ALA A 6 23.78 34.07 -31.44
CA ALA A 6 24.79 33.79 -30.42
C ALA A 6 25.75 32.64 -30.81
N GLY A 7 25.40 31.85 -31.83
CA GLY A 7 26.16 30.66 -32.22
C GLY A 7 25.88 29.47 -31.30
N PHE A 8 26.81 28.53 -31.23
CA PHE A 8 26.73 27.41 -30.31
C PHE A 8 27.10 27.87 -28.89
N LEU A 9 26.25 27.55 -27.91
CA LEU A 9 26.43 27.91 -26.52
C LEU A 9 26.75 26.68 -25.68
N ASP A 10 27.78 26.76 -24.85
CA ASP A 10 27.99 25.81 -23.77
C ASP A 10 27.01 26.08 -22.61
N ALA A 11 27.08 25.25 -21.55
CA ALA A 11 26.16 25.36 -20.43
C ALA A 11 26.24 26.73 -19.72
N GLU A 12 27.44 27.26 -19.50
CA GLU A 12 27.63 28.54 -18.83
C GLU A 12 27.16 29.72 -19.69
N ALA A 13 27.47 29.68 -20.99
CA ALA A 13 27.02 30.70 -21.93
C ALA A 13 25.50 30.69 -22.06
N LYS A 14 24.87 29.51 -22.10
CA LYS A 14 23.41 29.38 -22.11
C LYS A 14 22.77 29.95 -20.84
N LEU A 15 23.34 29.71 -19.66
CA LEU A 15 22.86 30.32 -18.42
C LEU A 15 22.97 31.84 -18.44
N ARG A 16 24.10 32.38 -18.91
CA ARG A 16 24.25 33.84 -19.10
C ARG A 16 23.20 34.39 -20.07
N GLU A 17 22.87 33.67 -21.14
CA GLU A 17 21.81 34.09 -22.05
C GLU A 17 20.45 34.07 -21.34
N PHE A 18 20.11 33.02 -20.58
CA PHE A 18 18.87 33.00 -19.81
C PHE A 18 18.77 34.15 -18.81
N GLU A 19 19.82 34.46 -18.06
CA GLU A 19 19.83 35.60 -17.12
C GLU A 19 19.57 36.96 -17.78
N ASN A 20 19.82 37.08 -19.09
CA ASN A 20 19.67 38.33 -19.84
C ASN A 20 18.39 38.39 -20.69
N HIS A 21 17.47 37.41 -20.56
CA HIS A 21 16.23 37.36 -21.32
C HIS A 21 15.03 37.02 -20.43
N ASP A 22 13.84 37.51 -20.80
CA ASP A 22 12.60 37.28 -20.05
C ASP A 22 11.78 36.10 -20.58
N ILE A 23 11.87 35.83 -21.88
CA ILE A 23 11.01 34.88 -22.60
C ILE A 23 11.85 33.88 -23.39
N TYR A 24 11.49 32.59 -23.28
CA TYR A 24 12.04 31.52 -24.10
C TYR A 24 11.01 31.02 -25.12
N LEU A 25 11.38 31.05 -26.40
CA LEU A 25 10.52 30.59 -27.49
C LEU A 25 10.86 29.15 -27.88
N HIS A 26 9.86 28.28 -27.83
CA HIS A 26 9.95 26.91 -28.32
C HIS A 26 9.07 26.72 -29.57
N THR A 27 9.68 26.73 -30.76
CA THR A 27 8.97 26.78 -32.06
C THR A 27 9.05 25.47 -32.85
N ASN A 28 9.35 24.35 -32.19
CA ASN A 28 9.50 23.05 -32.85
C ASN A 28 8.16 22.56 -33.42
N ASP A 29 8.22 21.77 -34.51
CA ASP A 29 7.03 21.10 -35.08
C ASP A 29 6.72 19.79 -34.33
N VAL A 30 7.71 19.18 -33.68
CA VAL A 30 7.59 17.98 -32.83
C VAL A 30 8.67 18.03 -31.76
N ASP A 31 8.30 17.75 -30.51
CA ASP A 31 9.23 17.53 -29.40
C ASP A 31 8.60 16.56 -28.39
N ASN A 32 9.40 15.89 -27.55
CA ASN A 32 8.89 15.00 -26.51
C ASN A 32 8.93 15.68 -25.13
N THR A 33 10.11 15.85 -24.56
CA THR A 33 10.33 16.45 -23.25
C THR A 33 11.55 17.34 -23.40
N PRO A 34 11.39 18.51 -24.04
CA PRO A 34 12.51 19.36 -24.39
C PRO A 34 13.20 19.84 -23.11
N VAL A 35 14.41 19.31 -22.86
CA VAL A 35 15.21 19.71 -21.69
C VAL A 35 15.51 21.20 -21.72
N SER A 36 15.68 21.80 -22.90
CA SER A 36 15.92 23.24 -23.04
C SER A 36 14.75 24.11 -22.55
N VAL A 37 13.52 23.63 -22.66
CA VAL A 37 12.33 24.29 -22.10
C VAL A 37 12.37 24.22 -20.57
N LEU A 38 12.69 23.06 -20.01
CA LEU A 38 12.85 22.89 -18.56
C LEU A 38 13.99 23.74 -18.00
N GLU A 39 15.11 23.85 -18.71
CA GLU A 39 16.25 24.68 -18.30
C GLU A 39 15.89 26.18 -18.30
N ALA A 40 15.15 26.64 -19.32
CA ALA A 40 14.67 28.02 -19.37
C ALA A 40 13.66 28.32 -18.25
N ALA A 41 12.72 27.40 -18.01
CA ALA A 41 11.76 27.50 -16.92
C ALA A 41 12.43 27.46 -15.53
N ALA A 42 13.45 26.62 -15.34
CA ALA A 42 14.26 26.60 -14.13
C ALA A 42 15.01 27.92 -13.90
N ALA A 43 15.44 28.60 -14.97
CA ALA A 43 16.05 29.92 -14.92
C ALA A 43 15.02 31.07 -14.72
N GLY A 44 13.72 30.75 -14.65
CA GLY A 44 12.65 31.71 -14.38
C GLY A 44 12.11 32.43 -15.62
N LEU A 45 12.47 32.00 -16.83
CA LEU A 45 11.95 32.60 -18.07
C LEU A 45 10.52 32.14 -18.31
N VAL A 46 9.70 33.03 -18.89
CA VAL A 46 8.37 32.65 -19.37
C VAL A 46 8.52 31.85 -20.65
N VAL A 47 7.97 30.64 -20.68
CA VAL A 47 7.97 29.78 -21.86
C VAL A 47 6.77 30.10 -22.74
N VAL A 48 7.03 30.42 -24.01
CA VAL A 48 6.00 30.49 -25.06
C VAL A 48 6.36 29.46 -26.13
N GLY A 49 5.49 28.48 -26.31
CA GLY A 49 5.79 27.27 -27.09
C GLY A 49 4.70 26.88 -28.07
N THR A 50 5.02 25.98 -28.99
CA THR A 50 4.04 25.30 -29.83
C THR A 50 3.37 24.14 -29.07
N ASN A 51 2.08 23.96 -29.28
CA ASN A 51 1.28 22.87 -28.72
C ASN A 51 1.47 21.59 -29.56
N VAL A 52 2.65 20.97 -29.44
CA VAL A 52 3.02 19.78 -30.22
C VAL A 52 3.68 18.70 -29.35
N GLY A 53 3.53 17.45 -29.79
CA GLY A 53 4.20 16.30 -29.18
C GLY A 53 3.95 16.20 -27.67
N GLY A 54 5.02 16.18 -26.87
CA GLY A 54 4.94 16.07 -25.42
C GLY A 54 4.84 17.41 -24.66
N MET A 55 4.89 18.57 -25.34
CA MET A 55 4.69 19.88 -24.71
C MET A 55 3.41 19.98 -23.86
N PRO A 56 2.21 19.58 -24.34
CA PRO A 56 0.99 19.63 -23.52
C PRO A 56 0.95 18.60 -22.38
N PHE A 57 1.88 17.64 -22.36
CA PHE A 57 2.05 16.71 -21.23
C PHE A 57 3.08 17.19 -20.21
N LEU A 58 3.94 18.14 -20.62
CA LEU A 58 4.99 18.72 -19.78
C LEU A 58 4.52 20.02 -19.11
N LEU A 59 3.84 20.88 -19.86
CA LEU A 59 3.41 22.21 -19.43
C LEU A 59 1.91 22.39 -19.69
N GLU A 60 1.28 23.17 -18.82
CA GLU A 60 -0.14 23.49 -18.89
C GLU A 60 -0.31 24.94 -19.34
N SER A 61 -1.07 25.14 -20.42
CA SER A 61 -1.27 26.47 -21.01
C SER A 61 -2.02 27.38 -20.05
N GLU A 62 -1.61 28.66 -19.97
CA GLU A 62 -2.14 29.68 -19.04
C GLU A 62 -1.77 29.44 -17.55
N GLU A 63 -1.05 28.36 -17.24
CA GLU A 63 -0.60 28.01 -15.88
C GLU A 63 0.93 28.02 -15.78
N SER A 64 1.63 27.31 -16.68
CA SER A 64 3.10 27.19 -16.66
C SER A 64 3.77 27.55 -17.99
N ALA A 65 2.99 27.78 -19.05
CA ALA A 65 3.46 28.33 -20.32
C ALA A 65 2.30 28.93 -21.14
N LEU A 66 2.60 29.61 -22.25
CA LEU A 66 1.62 29.85 -23.31
C LEU A 66 1.88 28.91 -24.48
N LEU A 67 0.89 28.08 -24.82
CA LEU A 67 1.01 27.11 -25.91
C LEU A 67 0.11 27.52 -27.10
N VAL A 68 0.72 27.70 -28.28
CA VAL A 68 0.02 28.11 -29.50
C VAL A 68 0.05 27.01 -30.57
N GLU A 69 -0.82 27.09 -31.57
CA GLU A 69 -0.76 26.13 -32.68
C GLU A 69 0.59 26.22 -33.43
N PRO A 70 1.16 25.09 -33.88
CA PRO A 70 2.36 25.10 -34.68
C PRO A 70 2.15 25.85 -36.01
N ARG A 71 3.23 26.43 -36.53
CA ARG A 71 3.24 27.18 -37.81
C ARG A 71 2.26 28.37 -37.85
N ASN A 72 1.97 28.96 -36.69
CA ASN A 72 1.13 30.13 -36.55
C ASN A 72 1.93 31.31 -35.94
N PRO A 73 2.74 32.01 -36.75
CA PRO A 73 3.59 33.10 -36.25
C PRO A 73 2.77 34.27 -35.67
N GLU A 74 1.55 34.50 -36.17
CA GLU A 74 0.66 35.53 -35.65
C GLU A 74 0.24 35.23 -34.20
N LYS A 75 -0.15 33.98 -33.90
CA LYS A 75 -0.47 33.58 -32.53
C LYS A 75 0.75 33.56 -31.62
N MET A 76 1.91 33.14 -32.13
CA MET A 76 3.16 33.17 -31.36
C MET A 76 3.50 34.60 -30.94
N ALA A 77 3.45 35.55 -31.88
CA ALA A 77 3.69 36.96 -31.59
C ALA A 77 2.66 37.53 -30.60
N ALA A 78 1.37 37.19 -30.76
CA ALA A 78 0.33 37.61 -29.84
C ALA A 78 0.55 37.06 -28.42
N ALA A 79 0.98 35.81 -28.27
CA ALA A 79 1.29 35.22 -26.98
C ALA A 79 2.49 35.91 -26.29
N VAL A 80 3.54 36.24 -27.06
CA VAL A 80 4.69 37.01 -26.54
C VAL A 80 4.24 38.39 -26.06
N LEU A 81 3.43 39.10 -26.85
CA LEU A 81 2.93 40.43 -26.46
C LEU A 81 2.07 40.38 -25.20
N ARG A 82 1.23 39.35 -25.04
CA ARG A 82 0.43 39.15 -23.82
C ARG A 82 1.27 39.08 -22.55
N VAL A 83 2.44 38.44 -22.59
CA VAL A 83 3.34 38.37 -21.42
C VAL A 83 3.79 39.76 -20.97
N PHE A 84 3.99 40.69 -21.91
CA PHE A 84 4.35 42.08 -21.59
C PHE A 84 3.14 42.94 -21.19
N ASP A 85 1.99 42.71 -21.81
CA ASP A 85 0.76 43.46 -21.55
C ASP A 85 0.06 43.04 -20.24
N GLU A 86 0.30 41.81 -19.78
CA GLU A 86 -0.30 41.19 -18.59
C GLU A 86 0.80 40.73 -17.59
N PRO A 87 1.42 41.61 -16.79
CA PRO A 87 2.53 41.24 -15.90
C PRO A 87 2.20 40.14 -14.89
N GLU A 88 0.98 40.12 -14.35
CA GLU A 88 0.51 39.08 -13.42
C GLU A 88 0.48 37.69 -14.08
N LEU A 89 0.16 37.65 -15.38
CA LEU A 89 0.23 36.42 -16.17
C LEU A 89 1.70 35.99 -16.33
N GLY A 90 2.61 36.92 -16.64
CA GLY A 90 4.04 36.63 -16.74
C GLY A 90 4.62 36.02 -15.46
N GLU A 91 4.33 36.61 -14.30
CA GLU A 91 4.76 36.08 -12.99
C GLU A 91 4.19 34.68 -12.72
N LYS A 92 2.90 34.48 -13.00
CA LYS A 92 2.24 33.18 -12.84
C LYS A 92 2.91 32.11 -13.71
N LEU A 93 3.10 32.39 -15.00
CA LEU A 93 3.69 31.47 -15.96
C LEU A 93 5.15 31.12 -15.60
N SER A 94 5.94 32.12 -15.18
CA SER A 94 7.31 31.91 -14.71
C SER A 94 7.34 31.00 -13.47
N GLY A 95 6.51 31.28 -12.46
CA GLY A 95 6.40 30.47 -11.25
C GLY A 95 5.93 29.04 -11.53
N GLY A 96 4.89 28.88 -12.36
CA GLY A 96 4.37 27.57 -12.76
C GLY A 96 5.40 26.77 -13.57
N GLY A 97 6.09 27.41 -14.50
CA GLY A 97 7.18 26.80 -15.26
C GLY A 97 8.33 26.34 -14.35
N HIS A 98 8.73 27.18 -13.40
CA HIS A 98 9.79 26.84 -12.43
C HIS A 98 9.42 25.61 -11.59
N MET A 99 8.18 25.54 -11.09
CA MET A 99 7.68 24.37 -10.35
C MET A 99 7.75 23.09 -11.19
N VAL A 100 7.30 23.15 -12.45
CA VAL A 100 7.39 22.00 -13.37
C VAL A 100 8.84 21.57 -13.57
N ALA A 101 9.78 22.51 -13.65
CA ALA A 101 11.20 22.21 -13.77
C ALA A 101 11.77 21.53 -12.52
N GLU A 102 11.40 21.98 -11.33
CA GLU A 102 11.78 21.33 -10.06
C GLU A 102 11.23 19.90 -9.96
N GLU A 103 9.96 19.70 -10.32
CA GLU A 103 9.31 18.38 -10.31
C GLU A 103 9.93 17.40 -11.32
N SER A 104 10.48 17.94 -12.41
CA SER A 104 11.15 17.21 -13.49
C SER A 104 12.64 16.99 -13.23
N ALA A 105 13.22 17.66 -12.22
CA ALA A 105 14.65 17.58 -11.90
C ALA A 105 15.09 16.15 -11.59
N TRP A 106 16.39 15.87 -11.83
CA TRP A 106 16.94 14.53 -11.69
C TRP A 106 16.66 13.86 -10.34
N PRO A 107 16.78 14.53 -9.16
CA PRO A 107 16.45 13.90 -7.88
C PRO A 107 15.00 13.38 -7.80
N SER A 108 14.03 14.16 -8.28
CA SER A 108 12.60 13.79 -8.32
C SER A 108 12.34 12.66 -9.32
N THR A 109 12.82 12.84 -10.56
CA THR A 109 12.64 11.86 -11.64
C THR A 109 13.32 10.54 -11.33
N ARG A 110 14.53 10.55 -10.76
CA ARG A 110 15.25 9.35 -10.32
C ARG A 110 14.44 8.54 -9.31
N GLN A 111 13.80 9.19 -8.34
CA GLN A 111 13.00 8.48 -7.34
C GLN A 111 11.78 7.79 -7.99
N LYS A 112 11.12 8.46 -8.93
CA LYS A 112 10.01 7.87 -9.72
C LYS A 112 10.50 6.66 -10.52
N TRP A 113 11.63 6.79 -11.23
CA TRP A 113 12.23 5.69 -11.98
C TRP A 113 12.63 4.50 -11.10
N ILE A 114 13.27 4.74 -9.96
CA ILE A 114 13.63 3.68 -9.01
C ILE A 114 12.36 2.95 -8.55
N SER A 115 11.29 3.66 -8.20
CA SER A 115 10.03 3.01 -7.81
C SER A 115 9.46 2.08 -8.90
N GLN A 116 9.56 2.48 -10.17
CA GLN A 116 9.06 1.68 -11.29
C GLN A 116 9.99 0.50 -11.62
N ILE A 117 11.31 0.75 -11.59
CA ILE A 117 12.32 -0.30 -11.80
C ILE A 117 12.21 -1.32 -10.68
N ASP A 118 12.08 -0.90 -9.42
CA ASP A 118 11.89 -1.80 -8.29
C ASP A 118 10.60 -2.61 -8.45
N ALA A 119 9.51 -2.00 -8.93
CA ALA A 119 8.26 -2.72 -9.19
C ALA A 119 8.38 -3.78 -10.32
N VAL A 120 9.28 -3.59 -11.29
CA VAL A 120 9.45 -4.46 -12.47
C VAL A 120 10.57 -5.48 -12.29
N VAL A 121 11.69 -5.09 -11.68
CA VAL A 121 12.84 -5.95 -11.36
C VAL A 121 12.57 -6.76 -10.10
N SER A 122 11.77 -6.21 -9.19
CA SER A 122 11.26 -6.88 -7.99
C SER A 122 9.74 -6.74 -7.91
N PRO A 123 8.93 -7.44 -8.74
CA PRO A 123 7.65 -7.90 -8.24
C PRO A 123 8.07 -8.83 -7.11
N SER A 124 8.19 -8.32 -5.88
CA SER A 124 9.02 -8.92 -4.84
C SER A 124 9.04 -10.44 -4.97
N ASP A 125 10.19 -11.09 -5.08
CA ASP A 125 10.26 -12.56 -5.29
C ASP A 125 9.22 -13.30 -4.43
N GLU A 126 9.00 -12.73 -3.24
CA GLU A 126 7.96 -13.04 -2.30
C GLU A 126 6.50 -12.94 -2.76
N ARG A 127 6.04 -11.86 -3.43
CA ARG A 127 4.70 -11.77 -4.02
C ARG A 127 4.48 -12.87 -5.05
N ALA A 128 5.39 -13.02 -6.02
CA ALA A 128 5.28 -14.06 -7.04
C ALA A 128 5.31 -15.47 -6.41
N ARG A 129 6.13 -15.66 -5.37
CA ARG A 129 6.18 -16.89 -4.59
C ARG A 129 4.86 -17.17 -3.84
N ILE A 130 4.25 -16.17 -3.22
CA ILE A 130 2.95 -16.31 -2.53
C ILE A 130 1.87 -16.68 -3.54
N GLU A 131 1.80 -15.96 -4.67
CA GLU A 131 0.88 -16.23 -5.77
C GLU A 131 1.02 -17.67 -6.28
N GLN A 132 2.25 -18.13 -6.50
CA GLN A 132 2.52 -19.50 -6.91
C GLN A 132 2.13 -20.53 -5.85
N VAL A 133 2.59 -20.39 -4.60
CA VAL A 133 2.36 -21.38 -3.53
C VAL A 133 0.87 -21.54 -3.24
N TYR A 134 0.16 -20.43 -3.09
CA TYR A 134 -1.26 -20.46 -2.74
C TYR A 134 -2.16 -20.69 -3.95
N GLY A 135 -1.73 -20.30 -5.16
CA GLY A 135 -2.34 -20.73 -6.41
C GLY A 135 -2.29 -22.25 -6.57
N ASP A 136 -1.14 -22.88 -6.32
CA ASP A 136 -0.98 -24.34 -6.36
C ASP A 136 -1.85 -25.04 -5.30
N TYR A 137 -1.97 -24.48 -4.10
CA TYR A 137 -2.80 -25.05 -3.03
C TYR A 137 -4.29 -25.01 -3.38
N HIS A 138 -4.74 -23.89 -3.96
CA HIS A 138 -6.11 -23.74 -4.44
C HIS A 138 -6.40 -24.70 -5.60
N ALA A 139 -5.55 -24.71 -6.63
CA ALA A 139 -5.70 -25.58 -7.80
C ALA A 139 -5.68 -27.08 -7.44
N SER A 140 -4.92 -27.47 -6.41
CA SER A 140 -4.85 -28.86 -5.94
C SER A 140 -5.94 -29.25 -4.93
N GLY A 141 -6.82 -28.33 -4.52
CA GLY A 141 -7.84 -28.56 -3.49
C GLY A 141 -7.28 -28.81 -2.09
N ARG A 142 -5.96 -28.61 -1.88
CA ARG A 142 -5.29 -28.88 -0.60
C ARG A 142 -5.74 -27.95 0.51
N ASP A 143 -6.17 -26.73 0.18
CA ASP A 143 -6.72 -25.79 1.16
C ASP A 143 -8.01 -26.36 1.78
N GLN A 144 -8.94 -26.84 0.96
CA GLN A 144 -10.18 -27.47 1.41
C GLN A 144 -9.93 -28.77 2.19
N GLN A 145 -8.95 -29.58 1.79
CA GLN A 145 -8.61 -30.81 2.53
C GLN A 145 -7.91 -30.55 3.87
N ARG A 146 -7.07 -29.50 3.98
CA ARG A 146 -6.33 -29.20 5.21
C ARG A 146 -7.23 -28.58 6.28
N TRP A 147 -8.18 -27.75 5.85
CA TRP A 147 -9.10 -27.02 6.71
C TRP A 147 -10.55 -27.46 6.51
N ASP A 148 -10.74 -28.74 6.24
CA ASP A 148 -12.07 -29.34 6.26
C ASP A 148 -12.70 -29.11 7.64
N ASN A 149 -13.70 -28.23 7.68
CA ASN A 149 -14.38 -27.80 8.89
C ASN A 149 -15.27 -28.91 9.46
N GLU A 150 -15.47 -30.01 8.72
CA GLU A 150 -16.21 -31.20 9.18
C GLU A 150 -15.33 -32.17 9.98
N ALA A 151 -14.00 -32.00 9.99
CA ALA A 151 -13.14 -32.82 10.84
C ALA A 151 -13.28 -32.40 12.32
N ALA A 152 -13.56 -33.34 13.22
CA ALA A 152 -13.76 -33.09 14.64
C ALA A 152 -12.64 -32.27 15.30
N GLY A 153 -11.38 -32.58 14.98
CA GLY A 153 -10.23 -31.83 15.47
C GLY A 153 -10.18 -30.39 14.99
N ASN A 154 -10.55 -30.13 13.73
CA ASN A 154 -10.61 -28.77 13.17
C ASN A 154 -11.74 -27.97 13.82
N ARG A 155 -12.91 -28.59 14.07
CA ARG A 155 -13.99 -27.97 14.84
C ARG A 155 -13.54 -27.55 16.24
N CYS A 156 -12.76 -28.37 16.94
CA CYS A 156 -12.22 -27.99 18.24
C CYS A 156 -11.25 -26.81 18.17
N ILE A 157 -10.40 -26.75 17.13
CA ILE A 157 -9.53 -25.59 16.88
C ILE A 157 -10.36 -24.32 16.65
N ILE A 158 -11.40 -24.41 15.82
CA ILE A 158 -12.29 -23.28 15.51
C ILE A 158 -13.01 -22.81 16.77
N ALA A 159 -13.58 -23.73 17.56
CA ALA A 159 -14.28 -23.40 18.80
C ALA A 159 -13.37 -22.75 19.84
N GLU A 160 -12.18 -23.30 20.09
CA GLU A 160 -11.18 -22.68 20.99
C GLU A 160 -10.81 -21.26 20.55
N ARG A 161 -10.64 -21.09 19.23
CA ARG A 161 -10.32 -19.81 18.64
C ARG A 161 -11.46 -18.81 18.77
N GLN A 162 -12.70 -19.22 18.50
CA GLN A 162 -13.89 -18.38 18.66
C GLN A 162 -14.07 -17.92 20.11
N GLU A 163 -13.94 -18.82 21.08
CA GLU A 163 -14.01 -18.49 22.51
C GLU A 163 -12.93 -17.46 22.90
N SER A 164 -11.70 -17.67 22.41
CA SER A 164 -10.58 -16.76 22.69
C SER A 164 -10.75 -15.39 22.03
N ILE A 165 -11.25 -15.34 20.80
CA ILE A 165 -11.55 -14.08 20.09
C ILE A 165 -12.67 -13.32 20.82
N SER A 166 -13.77 -14.00 21.13
CA SER A 166 -14.90 -13.39 21.85
C SER A 166 -14.47 -12.81 23.20
N SER A 167 -13.64 -13.54 23.96
CA SER A 167 -13.08 -13.03 25.21
C SER A 167 -12.22 -11.78 24.99
N LEU A 168 -11.38 -11.73 23.95
CA LEU A 168 -10.54 -10.56 23.66
C LEU A 168 -11.36 -9.35 23.22
N LEU A 169 -12.41 -9.57 22.42
CA LEU A 169 -13.28 -8.51 21.92
C LEU A 169 -14.18 -7.94 23.02
N SER A 170 -14.66 -8.78 23.95
CA SER A 170 -15.47 -8.35 25.09
C SER A 170 -14.77 -7.37 26.05
N ALA A 171 -13.43 -7.34 26.02
CA ALA A 171 -12.62 -6.43 26.82
C ALA A 171 -12.46 -5.04 26.17
N ARG A 172 -13.16 -4.79 25.05
CA ARG A 172 -13.05 -3.58 24.23
C ARG A 172 -14.43 -3.08 23.84
N SER A 173 -14.47 -1.84 23.33
CA SER A 173 -15.62 -1.33 22.61
C SER A 173 -15.88 -2.18 21.36
N ALA A 174 -17.14 -2.48 21.07
CA ALA A 174 -17.52 -3.23 19.87
C ALA A 174 -17.06 -2.48 18.60
N PRO A 175 -16.33 -3.15 17.69
CA PRO A 175 -15.88 -2.51 16.46
C PRO A 175 -17.06 -2.35 15.50
N LYS A 176 -17.14 -1.18 14.84
CA LYS A 176 -18.13 -0.93 13.79
C LYS A 176 -17.59 -1.30 12.42
N ARG A 177 -16.29 -1.09 12.19
CA ARG A 177 -15.63 -1.39 10.93
C ARG A 177 -14.44 -2.31 11.15
N VAL A 178 -14.49 -3.48 10.50
CA VAL A 178 -13.46 -4.53 10.60
C VAL A 178 -12.87 -4.79 9.23
N LEU A 179 -11.54 -4.89 9.15
CA LEU A 179 -10.85 -5.32 7.93
C LEU A 179 -10.12 -6.65 8.18
N GLU A 180 -10.42 -7.68 7.40
CA GLU A 180 -9.59 -8.88 7.31
C GLU A 180 -8.62 -8.78 6.13
N ILE A 181 -7.32 -8.90 6.39
CA ILE A 181 -6.29 -9.01 5.37
C ILE A 181 -5.94 -10.48 5.17
N GLY A 182 -5.87 -10.92 3.91
CA GLY A 182 -5.66 -12.33 3.55
C GLY A 182 -6.91 -13.19 3.75
N CYS A 183 -8.10 -12.63 3.45
CA CYS A 183 -9.38 -13.24 3.79
C CYS A 183 -9.69 -14.55 3.03
N GLY A 184 -9.00 -14.82 1.92
CA GLY A 184 -9.22 -15.99 1.08
C GLY A 184 -10.70 -16.19 0.73
N GLY A 185 -11.23 -17.37 1.05
CA GLY A 185 -12.64 -17.72 0.85
C GLY A 185 -13.60 -17.17 1.91
N GLY A 186 -13.13 -16.37 2.88
CA GLY A 186 -13.96 -15.70 3.88
C GLY A 186 -14.29 -16.55 5.12
N THR A 187 -13.54 -17.62 5.40
CA THR A 187 -13.79 -18.49 6.56
C THR A 187 -13.76 -17.71 7.89
N VAL A 188 -12.81 -16.78 8.05
CA VAL A 188 -12.68 -15.99 9.28
C VAL A 188 -13.72 -14.87 9.30
N ILE A 189 -14.02 -14.20 8.17
CA ILE A 189 -15.20 -13.32 8.04
C ILE A 189 -16.46 -13.99 8.59
N GLY A 190 -16.75 -15.23 8.17
CA GLY A 190 -17.91 -15.98 8.65
C GLY A 190 -17.89 -16.19 10.17
N GLN A 191 -16.73 -16.52 10.74
CA GLN A 191 -16.58 -16.69 12.19
C GLN A 191 -16.70 -15.38 12.96
N LEU A 192 -16.23 -14.27 12.39
CA LEU A 192 -16.37 -12.95 13.00
C LEU A 192 -17.84 -12.52 13.06
N ARG A 193 -18.64 -12.84 12.04
CA ARG A 193 -20.09 -12.58 12.05
C ARG A 193 -20.85 -13.33 13.15
N GLU A 194 -20.32 -14.46 13.64
CA GLU A 194 -20.95 -15.21 14.74
C GLU A 194 -20.67 -14.58 16.11
N VAL A 195 -19.65 -13.71 16.23
CA VAL A 195 -19.20 -13.16 17.52
C VAL A 195 -19.30 -11.64 17.62
N LEU A 196 -19.44 -10.93 16.49
CA LEU A 196 -19.59 -9.48 16.41
C LEU A 196 -21.07 -9.09 16.32
N ASP A 197 -21.34 -7.81 16.55
CA ASP A 197 -22.69 -7.25 16.45
C ASP A 197 -23.18 -7.27 14.99
N ASP A 198 -24.49 -7.42 14.80
CA ASP A 198 -25.12 -7.52 13.47
C ASP A 198 -24.89 -6.26 12.60
N ASP A 199 -24.65 -5.10 13.21
CA ASP A 199 -24.38 -3.83 12.54
C ASP A 199 -22.89 -3.60 12.24
N THR A 200 -22.00 -4.52 12.62
CA THR A 200 -20.58 -4.44 12.27
C THR A 200 -20.35 -4.69 10.77
N GLU A 201 -19.73 -3.72 10.10
CA GLU A 201 -19.29 -3.86 8.72
C GLU A 201 -17.94 -4.59 8.66
N ILE A 202 -17.89 -5.75 7.98
CA ILE A 202 -16.69 -6.56 7.82
C ILE A 202 -16.24 -6.54 6.36
N PHE A 203 -15.04 -6.04 6.13
CA PHE A 203 -14.36 -5.94 4.84
C PHE A 203 -13.28 -7.01 4.73
N GLY A 204 -13.04 -7.51 3.52
CA GLY A 204 -11.98 -8.48 3.26
C GLY A 204 -11.09 -8.06 2.09
N VAL A 205 -9.78 -8.28 2.22
CA VAL A 205 -8.87 -8.21 1.08
C VAL A 205 -8.04 -9.48 0.95
N ASP A 206 -7.75 -9.90 -0.27
CA ASP A 206 -6.80 -10.96 -0.55
C ASP A 206 -5.96 -10.60 -1.77
N LEU A 207 -4.73 -11.11 -1.82
CA LEU A 207 -3.84 -10.91 -2.96
C LEU A 207 -4.35 -11.68 -4.20
N LEU A 208 -5.01 -12.82 -3.98
CA LEU A 208 -5.45 -13.75 -5.03
C LEU A 208 -6.94 -13.60 -5.30
N ALA A 209 -7.28 -13.01 -6.44
CA ALA A 209 -8.67 -12.79 -6.86
C ALA A 209 -9.51 -14.08 -6.86
N ASP A 210 -8.94 -15.19 -7.33
CA ASP A 210 -9.66 -16.46 -7.48
C ASP A 210 -10.17 -17.04 -6.14
N ARG A 211 -9.58 -16.63 -5.01
CA ARG A 211 -10.00 -17.11 -3.68
C ARG A 211 -11.22 -16.36 -3.14
N LEU A 212 -11.53 -15.18 -3.71
CA LEU A 212 -12.59 -14.29 -3.20
C LEU A 212 -14.01 -14.73 -3.56
N ALA A 213 -14.18 -15.69 -4.48
CA ALA A 213 -15.49 -16.10 -5.00
C ALA A 213 -16.50 -16.45 -3.90
N ASN A 214 -16.05 -17.16 -2.85
CA ASN A 214 -16.91 -17.51 -1.71
C ASN A 214 -17.08 -16.33 -0.73
N ALA A 215 -16.05 -15.51 -0.56
CA ALA A 215 -16.05 -14.39 0.38
C ALA A 215 -17.00 -13.26 -0.07
N LEU A 216 -17.24 -13.10 -1.38
CA LEU A 216 -18.20 -12.14 -1.94
C LEU A 216 -19.62 -12.31 -1.41
N GLN A 217 -20.00 -13.52 -0.99
CA GLN A 217 -21.31 -13.79 -0.41
C GLN A 217 -21.40 -13.36 1.06
N LEU A 218 -20.26 -13.13 1.71
CA LEU A 218 -20.15 -12.83 3.14
C LEU A 218 -19.96 -11.35 3.44
N GLY A 219 -19.59 -10.52 2.46
CA GLY A 219 -19.39 -9.09 2.65
C GLY A 219 -18.60 -8.40 1.53
N PRO A 220 -18.32 -7.09 1.68
CA PRO A 220 -17.49 -6.34 0.75
C PRO A 220 -16.04 -6.87 0.76
N VAL A 221 -15.64 -7.53 -0.33
CA VAL A 221 -14.27 -8.01 -0.51
C VAL A 221 -13.65 -7.51 -1.81
N ALA A 222 -12.34 -7.30 -1.79
CA ALA A 222 -11.58 -6.82 -2.96
C ALA A 222 -10.22 -7.50 -3.09
N GLN A 223 -9.74 -7.64 -4.32
CA GLN A 223 -8.35 -8.01 -4.54
C GLN A 223 -7.46 -6.81 -4.21
N ALA A 224 -6.48 -6.98 -3.32
CA ALA A 224 -5.53 -5.93 -3.00
C ALA A 224 -4.18 -6.49 -2.52
N ASP A 225 -3.12 -5.73 -2.78
CA ASP A 225 -1.83 -5.95 -2.13
C ASP A 225 -1.89 -5.34 -0.72
N GLY A 226 -1.60 -6.14 0.31
CA GLY A 226 -1.66 -5.68 1.69
C GLY A 226 -0.71 -4.52 2.02
N ARG A 227 0.30 -4.27 1.18
CA ARG A 227 1.20 -3.11 1.30
C ARG A 227 0.59 -1.80 0.80
N LYS A 228 -0.51 -1.86 0.06
CA LYS A 228 -1.20 -0.71 -0.51
C LYS A 228 -2.71 -0.98 -0.54
N LEU A 229 -3.33 -0.78 0.60
CA LEU A 229 -4.75 -1.05 0.81
C LEU A 229 -5.61 0.06 0.18
N PRO A 230 -6.73 -0.27 -0.47
CA PRO A 230 -7.61 0.70 -1.13
C PRO A 230 -8.56 1.43 -0.14
N PHE A 231 -8.05 1.75 1.04
CA PHE A 231 -8.80 2.36 2.15
C PHE A 231 -8.11 3.63 2.64
N ARG A 232 -8.90 4.52 3.23
CA ARG A 232 -8.41 5.77 3.83
C ARG A 232 -7.64 5.47 5.11
N SER A 233 -6.89 6.46 5.57
CA SER A 233 -6.27 6.38 6.90
C SER A 233 -7.35 6.41 7.99
N ASP A 234 -7.08 5.77 9.13
CA ASP A 234 -7.97 5.75 10.30
C ASP A 234 -9.41 5.23 10.00
N GLU A 235 -9.55 4.26 9.10
CA GLU A 235 -10.86 3.78 8.62
C GLU A 235 -11.43 2.61 9.44
N PHE A 236 -10.59 1.81 10.09
CA PHE A 236 -11.01 0.56 10.74
C PHE A 236 -10.77 0.55 12.25
N ASP A 237 -11.75 0.08 13.01
CA ASP A 237 -11.65 -0.11 14.47
C ASP A 237 -10.88 -1.39 14.82
N LEU A 238 -10.93 -2.39 13.92
CA LEU A 238 -10.25 -3.67 14.08
C LEU A 238 -9.66 -4.13 12.74
N VAL A 239 -8.37 -4.46 12.73
CA VAL A 239 -7.73 -5.15 11.60
C VAL A 239 -7.39 -6.58 12.02
N VAL A 240 -7.84 -7.56 11.24
CA VAL A 240 -7.66 -8.99 11.49
C VAL A 240 -6.63 -9.54 10.51
N VAL A 241 -5.60 -10.19 11.04
CA VAL A 241 -4.53 -10.83 10.25
C VAL A 241 -4.32 -12.27 10.70
N PHE A 242 -4.82 -13.21 9.88
CA PHE A 242 -4.78 -14.64 10.19
C PHE A 242 -3.89 -15.38 9.20
N THR A 243 -2.77 -15.91 9.69
CA THR A 243 -1.78 -16.66 8.90
C THR A 243 -1.18 -15.88 7.72
N VAL A 244 -1.25 -14.55 7.76
CA VAL A 244 -0.72 -13.65 6.73
C VAL A 244 0.79 -13.48 6.91
N PHE A 245 1.23 -13.03 8.08
CA PHE A 245 2.63 -12.68 8.27
C PHE A 245 3.56 -13.89 8.28
N SER A 246 3.11 -15.04 8.78
CA SER A 246 3.89 -16.27 8.67
C SER A 246 4.06 -16.72 7.23
N SER A 247 3.14 -16.34 6.33
CA SER A 247 3.20 -16.65 4.90
C SER A 247 4.10 -15.70 4.11
N ILE A 248 4.43 -14.53 4.65
CA ILE A 248 5.37 -13.58 4.06
C ILE A 248 6.76 -13.89 4.62
N LEU A 249 7.73 -14.29 3.81
CA LEU A 249 9.11 -14.62 4.22
C LEU A 249 10.05 -13.41 4.19
N ASP A 250 9.73 -12.42 3.35
CA ASP A 250 10.50 -11.19 3.22
C ASP A 250 10.19 -10.21 4.37
N GLN A 251 11.23 -9.78 5.09
CA GLN A 251 11.08 -8.92 6.25
C GLN A 251 10.70 -7.47 5.90
N THR A 252 11.12 -6.98 4.72
CA THR A 252 10.77 -5.65 4.22
C THR A 252 9.28 -5.59 3.92
N ILE A 253 8.73 -6.60 3.24
CA ILE A 253 7.29 -6.69 2.93
C ILE A 253 6.46 -6.79 4.20
N ARG A 254 6.88 -7.58 5.20
CA ARG A 254 6.19 -7.59 6.50
C ARG A 254 6.15 -6.20 7.13
N THR A 255 7.25 -5.46 7.04
CA THR A 255 7.35 -4.10 7.60
C THR A 255 6.46 -3.11 6.84
N GLU A 256 6.40 -3.21 5.52
CA GLU A 256 5.51 -2.40 4.67
C GLU A 256 4.04 -2.70 4.97
N LEU A 257 3.66 -3.98 5.05
CA LEU A 257 2.32 -4.41 5.45
C LEU A 257 1.96 -3.90 6.85
N ALA A 258 2.87 -4.00 7.82
CA ALA A 258 2.63 -3.51 9.18
C ALA A 258 2.35 -1.99 9.20
N ARG A 259 3.14 -1.19 8.46
CA ARG A 259 2.90 0.26 8.32
C ARG A 259 1.57 0.57 7.66
N GLU A 260 1.20 -0.20 6.65
CA GLU A 260 -0.06 0.00 5.94
C GLU A 260 -1.26 -0.37 6.82
N ILE A 261 -1.12 -1.41 7.66
CA ILE A 261 -2.09 -1.73 8.72
C ILE A 261 -2.21 -0.56 9.71
N GLU A 262 -1.09 -0.03 10.22
CA GLU A 262 -1.09 1.13 11.12
C GLU A 262 -1.76 2.35 10.48
N ARG A 263 -1.58 2.57 9.17
CA ARG A 263 -2.20 3.68 8.45
C ARG A 263 -3.73 3.58 8.43
N VAL A 264 -4.29 2.41 8.10
CA VAL A 264 -5.74 2.22 7.97
C VAL A 264 -6.45 2.00 9.30
N LEU A 265 -5.70 1.66 10.36
CA LEU A 265 -6.23 1.44 11.70
C LEU A 265 -6.52 2.79 12.37
N ALA A 266 -7.72 2.92 12.94
CA ALA A 266 -8.08 4.09 13.73
C ALA A 266 -7.18 4.22 14.97
N THR A 267 -7.02 5.45 15.46
CA THR A 267 -6.19 5.75 16.66
C THR A 267 -6.57 4.91 17.90
N SER A 268 -7.86 4.61 18.10
CA SER A 268 -8.35 3.74 19.19
C SER A 268 -8.52 2.26 18.81
N GLY A 269 -8.10 1.91 17.59
CA GLY A 269 -8.29 0.60 17.01
C GLY A 269 -7.37 -0.48 17.61
N ALA A 270 -7.56 -1.70 17.16
CA ALA A 270 -6.67 -2.82 17.48
C ALA A 270 -6.40 -3.72 16.28
N ILE A 271 -5.31 -4.47 16.38
CA ILE A 271 -5.00 -5.55 15.45
C ILE A 271 -5.24 -6.87 16.17
N LEU A 272 -6.05 -7.74 15.58
CA LEU A 272 -6.24 -9.13 15.99
C LEU A 272 -5.34 -10.02 15.12
N TRP A 273 -4.33 -10.60 15.75
CA TRP A 273 -3.26 -11.33 15.08
C TRP A 273 -3.34 -12.82 15.42
N TYR A 274 -3.24 -13.69 14.41
CA TYR A 274 -3.11 -15.14 14.61
C TYR A 274 -2.10 -15.74 13.62
N ASP A 275 -0.93 -16.19 14.10
CA ASP A 275 0.10 -16.82 13.26
C ASP A 275 0.78 -18.01 13.95
N MET A 276 1.48 -18.82 13.13
CA MET A 276 2.26 -19.95 13.60
C MET A 276 3.46 -19.49 14.43
N ARG A 277 3.70 -20.12 15.58
CA ARG A 277 4.87 -19.81 16.45
C ARG A 277 5.99 -20.87 16.40
N TYR A 278 5.74 -21.99 15.73
CA TYR A 278 6.71 -23.09 15.58
C TYR A 278 7.09 -23.31 14.13
N LEU A 279 8.30 -23.86 13.94
CA LEU A 279 8.77 -24.22 12.61
C LEU A 279 7.82 -25.26 12.00
N SER A 280 7.34 -24.96 10.80
CA SER A 280 6.48 -25.85 10.04
C SER A 280 7.33 -26.70 9.09
N PRO A 281 6.94 -27.96 8.80
CA PRO A 281 7.47 -28.69 7.65
C PRO A 281 7.19 -27.98 6.33
N ASN A 282 6.18 -27.11 6.28
CA ASN A 282 5.94 -26.23 5.14
C ASN A 282 6.99 -25.12 5.10
N ARG A 283 7.90 -25.20 4.14
CA ARG A 283 8.95 -24.18 3.91
C ARG A 283 8.41 -22.85 3.39
N SER A 284 7.14 -22.79 3.02
CA SER A 284 6.48 -21.58 2.53
C SER A 284 5.98 -20.67 3.65
N VAL A 285 6.23 -21.03 4.91
CA VAL A 285 5.88 -20.23 6.09
C VAL A 285 7.04 -20.15 7.08
N GLN A 286 7.06 -19.11 7.89
CA GLN A 286 8.01 -18.91 8.99
C GLN A 286 7.30 -18.66 10.32
N PRO A 287 7.84 -19.18 11.43
CA PRO A 287 7.29 -18.93 12.75
C PRO A 287 7.47 -17.47 13.16
N LEU A 288 6.43 -16.90 13.74
CA LEU A 288 6.43 -15.56 14.32
C LEU A 288 6.06 -15.63 15.79
N GLY A 289 6.98 -15.20 16.63
CA GLY A 289 6.76 -15.05 18.06
C GLY A 289 6.39 -13.61 18.44
N ARG A 290 6.06 -13.42 19.71
CA ARG A 290 5.76 -12.09 20.28
C ARG A 290 6.83 -11.03 19.97
N LYS A 291 8.12 -11.41 19.93
CA LYS A 291 9.22 -10.49 19.58
C LYS A 291 9.09 -9.94 18.16
N ALA A 292 8.67 -10.76 17.20
CA ALA A 292 8.49 -10.33 15.82
C ALA A 292 7.30 -9.36 15.70
N ILE A 293 6.20 -9.63 16.41
CA ILE A 293 5.06 -8.70 16.50
C ILE A 293 5.52 -7.34 17.07
N GLN A 294 6.29 -7.35 18.15
CA GLN A 294 6.81 -6.11 18.75
C GLN A 294 7.78 -5.36 17.82
N GLN A 295 8.54 -6.07 16.98
CA GLN A 295 9.43 -5.43 15.99
C GLN A 295 8.64 -4.77 14.86
N LEU A 296 7.51 -5.35 14.46
CA LEU A 296 6.63 -4.80 13.43
C LEU A 296 5.82 -3.61 13.93
N PHE A 297 5.43 -3.62 15.21
CA PHE A 297 4.64 -2.57 15.85
C PHE A 297 5.35 -2.05 17.12
N PRO A 298 6.47 -1.29 16.98
CA PRO A 298 7.37 -0.96 18.08
C PRO A 298 6.73 -0.07 19.16
N THR A 299 5.79 0.79 18.77
CA THR A 299 5.08 1.72 19.67
C THR A 299 3.81 1.11 20.26
N SER A 300 3.44 -0.12 19.90
CA SER A 300 2.20 -0.74 20.32
C SER A 300 2.37 -1.62 21.56
N SER A 301 1.33 -1.67 22.37
CA SER A 301 1.19 -2.68 23.42
C SER A 301 0.74 -4.02 22.80
N VAL A 302 1.35 -5.11 23.24
CA VAL A 302 1.06 -6.46 22.72
C VAL A 302 0.59 -7.36 23.86
N GLN A 303 -0.62 -7.89 23.76
CA GLN A 303 -1.10 -8.98 24.60
C GLN A 303 -1.16 -10.25 23.76
N ALA A 304 -0.55 -11.35 24.19
CA ALA A 304 -0.46 -12.56 23.38
C ALA A 304 -0.61 -13.81 24.23
N SER A 305 -1.31 -14.80 23.68
CA SER A 305 -1.48 -16.12 24.28
C SER A 305 -1.31 -17.19 23.20
N SER A 306 -0.80 -18.36 23.57
CA SER A 306 -0.68 -19.47 22.63
C SER A 306 -1.93 -20.33 22.64
N LEU A 307 -2.39 -20.70 21.45
CA LEU A 307 -3.59 -21.50 21.19
C LEU A 307 -3.29 -22.57 20.13
N THR A 308 -4.30 -23.38 19.85
CA THR A 308 -4.36 -24.37 18.78
C THR A 308 -3.41 -25.52 18.99
N VAL A 309 -3.95 -26.65 19.46
CA VAL A 309 -3.23 -27.91 19.43
C VAL A 309 -2.68 -28.16 18.03
N LEU A 310 -1.42 -28.58 17.93
CA LEU A 310 -0.73 -28.93 16.67
C LEU A 310 -1.71 -29.58 15.68
N PRO A 311 -1.98 -28.98 14.50
CA PRO A 311 -3.00 -29.48 13.58
C PRO A 311 -2.83 -30.96 13.18
N PRO A 312 -1.61 -31.50 12.99
CA PRO A 312 -1.45 -32.94 12.76
C PRO A 312 -1.92 -33.83 13.92
N LEU A 313 -1.82 -33.34 15.16
CA LEU A 313 -2.29 -34.04 16.35
C LEU A 313 -3.81 -33.89 16.51
N ALA A 314 -4.33 -32.67 16.31
CA ALA A 314 -5.77 -32.41 16.38
C ALA A 314 -6.56 -33.23 15.34
N ARG A 315 -6.05 -33.36 14.10
CA ARG A 315 -6.70 -34.16 13.05
C ARG A 315 -6.74 -35.67 13.31
N ARG A 316 -5.94 -36.18 14.26
CA ARG A 316 -5.99 -37.59 14.68
C ARG A 316 -7.12 -37.86 15.68
N LEU A 317 -7.78 -36.82 16.19
CA LEU A 317 -8.90 -36.96 17.12
C LEU A 317 -10.18 -37.31 16.35
N GLY A 318 -10.85 -38.37 16.78
CA GLY A 318 -12.15 -38.78 16.22
C GLY A 318 -13.33 -38.00 16.83
N GLU A 319 -14.52 -38.13 16.23
CA GLU A 319 -15.72 -37.38 16.64
C GLU A 319 -16.17 -37.66 18.08
N SER A 320 -15.90 -38.86 18.59
CA SER A 320 -16.23 -39.28 19.96
C SER A 320 -15.28 -38.72 21.02
N ASP A 321 -14.16 -38.12 20.60
CA ASP A 321 -13.07 -37.73 21.49
C ASP A 321 -13.18 -36.27 21.98
N ARG A 322 -14.27 -35.99 22.71
CA ARG A 322 -14.55 -34.64 23.24
C ARG A 322 -13.64 -34.20 24.40
N ARG A 323 -12.87 -35.12 24.99
CA ARG A 323 -12.08 -34.86 26.21
C ARG A 323 -10.60 -34.65 25.92
N THR A 324 -10.07 -35.25 24.85
CA THR A 324 -8.63 -35.20 24.58
C THR A 324 -8.19 -33.82 24.10
N TYR A 325 -8.95 -33.15 23.23
CA TYR A 325 -8.57 -31.81 22.76
C TYR A 325 -8.38 -30.82 23.93
N PRO A 326 -9.35 -30.65 24.86
CA PRO A 326 -9.16 -29.76 26.02
C PRO A 326 -7.99 -30.14 26.93
N MET A 327 -7.62 -31.43 27.01
CA MET A 327 -6.43 -31.85 27.77
C MET A 327 -5.14 -31.44 27.06
N LEU A 328 -5.08 -31.64 25.74
CA LEU A 328 -3.92 -31.26 24.92
C LEU A 328 -3.77 -29.74 24.85
N SER A 329 -4.87 -28.99 24.74
CA SER A 329 -4.81 -27.52 24.69
C SER A 329 -4.30 -26.91 25.98
N ARG A 330 -4.43 -27.58 27.14
CA ARG A 330 -3.81 -27.13 28.39
C ARG A 330 -2.29 -27.19 28.36
N MET A 331 -1.68 -28.02 27.51
CA MET A 331 -0.22 -28.17 27.41
C MET A 331 0.40 -27.08 26.51
N PRO A 332 1.13 -26.09 27.05
CA PRO A 332 1.60 -24.93 26.27
C PRO A 332 2.50 -25.28 25.08
N PHE A 333 3.29 -26.35 25.19
CA PHE A 333 4.21 -26.79 24.14
C PHE A 333 3.51 -27.49 22.96
N LEU A 334 2.23 -27.88 23.12
CA LEU A 334 1.41 -28.42 22.03
C LEU A 334 0.65 -27.35 21.25
N ARG A 335 0.70 -26.09 21.70
CA ARG A 335 -0.05 -24.97 21.11
C ARG A 335 0.78 -24.27 20.04
N SER A 336 0.42 -24.46 18.78
CA SER A 336 1.24 -24.10 17.63
C SER A 336 1.03 -22.70 17.08
N HIS A 337 0.02 -21.98 17.55
CA HIS A 337 -0.29 -20.63 17.11
C HIS A 337 -0.24 -19.63 18.25
N LEU A 338 0.01 -18.37 17.90
CA LEU A 338 -0.01 -17.24 18.79
C LEU A 338 -1.19 -16.36 18.40
N LEU A 339 -2.17 -16.22 19.30
CA LEU A 339 -3.22 -15.22 19.19
C LEU A 339 -2.78 -13.98 19.96
N ALA A 340 -2.79 -12.82 19.33
CA ALA A 340 -2.39 -11.57 19.94
C ALA A 340 -3.35 -10.43 19.61
N THR A 341 -3.45 -9.50 20.56
CA THR A 341 -4.04 -8.18 20.36
C THR A 341 -2.90 -7.17 20.39
N VAL A 342 -2.80 -6.35 19.35
CA VAL A 342 -1.84 -5.26 19.26
C VAL A 342 -2.62 -3.96 19.29
N VAL A 343 -2.28 -3.06 20.22
CA VAL A 343 -2.97 -1.80 20.42
C VAL A 343 -1.95 -0.67 20.34
N PRO A 344 -2.09 0.28 19.40
CA PRO A 344 -1.24 1.46 19.34
C PRO A 344 -1.24 2.19 20.68
N SER A 345 -0.07 2.63 21.14
CA SER A 345 -0.03 3.51 22.31
C SER A 345 -0.55 4.89 21.91
N SER A 346 -1.53 5.42 22.62
CA SER A 346 -1.97 6.81 22.43
C SER A 346 -0.78 7.72 22.68
N SER A 347 -0.39 8.53 21.68
CA SER A 347 0.54 9.63 21.91
C SER A 347 -0.10 10.58 22.93
N SER A 348 0.40 10.58 24.16
CA SER A 348 0.13 11.64 25.12
C SER A 348 0.70 12.94 24.55
N THR A 349 -0.14 13.73 23.89
CA THR A 349 0.10 15.16 23.68
C THR A 349 -0.04 15.86 25.04
N GLU A 350 0.95 15.69 25.91
CA GLU A 350 1.24 16.69 26.94
C GLU A 350 2.21 17.68 26.31
N GLY A 351 1.66 18.81 25.84
CA GLY A 351 2.47 19.96 25.46
C GLY A 351 3.18 20.51 26.71
N PRO A 352 4.41 21.03 26.58
CA PRO A 352 5.09 21.63 27.70
C PRO A 352 4.36 22.92 28.10
N SER A 353 3.81 22.92 29.32
CA SER A 353 3.23 24.07 30.01
C SER A 353 4.27 25.08 30.47
#